data_AF-A0A958Q4H7-F1
#
_entry.id   AF-A0A958Q4H7-F1
#
_cell.length_a   1.000
_cell.length_b   1.000
_cell.length_c   1.000
_cell.angle_alpha   90.00
_cell.angle_beta   90.00
_cell.angle_gamma   90.00
#
_symmetry.space_group_name_H-M   'P 1'
#
loop_
_entity.id
_entity.type
_entity.pdbx_description
1 polymer ?
#
loop_
_entity_poly.entity_id
_entity_poly.type
_entity_poly.pdbx_seq_one_letter_code
_entity_poly.pdbx_strand_id
1 'polypeptide(L)'
;MRFILSRLLAASLIALFSVWLYNTLWFQELEYSGLDLWFSLRKPEKAPEDVIVIALDEESYDNLEVPMNKPWPRTLHAQLLRRLAKAGARKVVFDVIFGGPSDSEEADMELAEAFGLLPTAIGVEVIQITDEAQTEAAVQMDVETDKEKIFLPYAPFQKTVAELASVKKRTDGRFLRRFARTIHDDERNRDYRSLAAAGANLPEGSLLPDDNDLIWFYGPSRTVKTVPYFDALDEEWVPDAEFTDKVIYVGLALQTALGPAQKDAFRTPFPERGDTFGVEIHATAALNLIHKQWIERFPFEREALTYGASVFTLAMLMFLLPPGI
;
A
#
# COMPACT_ATOMS: atom_id res chain seq x y z
N MET A 1 -6.27 -54.51 -11.57
CA MET A 1 -5.34 -53.93 -10.57
C MET A 1 -4.21 -53.11 -11.20
N ARG A 2 -3.40 -53.67 -12.12
CA ARG A 2 -2.29 -52.94 -12.79
C ARG A 2 -2.69 -51.62 -13.47
N PHE A 3 -3.82 -51.59 -14.18
CA PHE A 3 -4.31 -50.38 -14.87
C PHE A 3 -4.76 -49.25 -13.93
N ILE A 4 -5.31 -49.60 -12.76
CA ILE A 4 -5.72 -48.62 -11.76
C ILE A 4 -4.46 -48.03 -11.10
N LEU A 5 -3.49 -48.88 -10.79
CA LEU A 5 -2.22 -48.46 -10.20
C LEU A 5 -1.42 -47.53 -11.12
N SER A 6 -1.37 -47.81 -12.43
CA SER A 6 -0.68 -46.92 -13.39
C SER A 6 -1.38 -45.58 -13.55
N ARG A 7 -2.72 -45.53 -13.49
CA ARG A 7 -3.50 -44.28 -13.54
C ARG A 7 -3.30 -43.43 -12.28
N LEU A 8 -3.32 -44.07 -11.11
CA LEU A 8 -3.02 -43.41 -9.84
C LEU A 8 -1.61 -42.80 -9.85
N LEU A 9 -0.61 -43.58 -10.28
CA LEU A 9 0.76 -43.10 -10.39
C LEU A 9 0.88 -41.91 -11.36
N ALA A 10 0.24 -42.00 -12.53
CA ALA A 10 0.25 -40.90 -13.51
C ALA A 10 -0.42 -39.63 -12.95
N ALA A 11 -1.60 -39.75 -12.33
CA ALA A 11 -2.29 -38.62 -11.72
C ALA A 11 -1.47 -37.99 -10.58
N SER A 12 -0.79 -38.80 -9.75
CA SER A 12 0.10 -38.30 -8.70
C SER A 12 1.31 -37.56 -9.28
N LEU A 13 1.92 -38.08 -10.35
CA LEU A 13 3.04 -37.40 -11.02
C LEU A 13 2.60 -36.07 -11.65
N ILE A 14 1.42 -36.02 -12.27
CA ILE A 14 0.85 -34.78 -12.82
C ILE A 14 0.61 -33.77 -11.69
N ALA A 15 0.00 -34.18 -10.59
CA ALA A 15 -0.25 -33.30 -9.45
C ALA A 15 1.04 -32.75 -8.83
N LEU A 16 2.05 -33.61 -8.62
CA LEU A 16 3.35 -33.19 -8.10
C LEU A 16 4.06 -32.24 -9.07
N PHE A 17 4.03 -32.53 -10.37
CA PHE A 17 4.61 -31.66 -11.39
C PHE A 17 3.88 -30.31 -11.45
N SER A 18 2.55 -30.30 -11.34
CA SER A 18 1.77 -29.07 -11.28
C SER A 18 2.07 -28.24 -10.03
N VAL A 19 2.20 -28.86 -8.86
CA VAL A 19 2.61 -28.15 -7.62
C VAL A 19 4.03 -27.61 -7.76
N TRP A 20 4.95 -28.37 -8.38
CA TRP A 20 6.28 -27.86 -8.69
C TRP A 20 6.21 -26.64 -9.65
N LEU A 21 5.37 -26.71 -10.69
CA LEU A 21 5.17 -25.61 -11.63
C LEU A 21 4.52 -24.39 -10.97
N TYR A 22 3.59 -24.60 -10.03
CA TYR A 22 2.93 -23.55 -9.23
C TYR A 22 3.94 -22.67 -8.48
N ASN A 23 5.08 -23.24 -8.10
CA ASN A 23 6.15 -22.55 -7.40
C ASN A 23 7.09 -21.75 -8.32
N THR A 24 6.84 -21.76 -9.63
CA THR A 24 7.68 -21.03 -10.58
C THR A 24 7.15 -19.61 -10.80
N LEU A 25 8.06 -18.69 -11.12
CA LEU A 25 7.72 -17.29 -11.44
C LEU A 25 6.71 -17.17 -12.59
N TRP A 26 6.72 -18.11 -13.55
CA TRP A 26 5.80 -18.12 -14.68
C TRP A 26 4.34 -18.34 -14.26
N PHE A 27 4.12 -19.17 -13.24
CA PHE A 27 2.76 -19.44 -12.77
C PHE A 27 2.18 -18.27 -11.99
N GLN A 28 3.02 -17.53 -11.25
CA GLN A 28 2.61 -16.31 -10.54
C GLN A 28 2.06 -15.25 -11.50
N GLU A 29 2.67 -15.07 -12.67
CA GLU A 29 2.16 -14.13 -13.69
C GLU A 29 0.79 -14.55 -14.26
N LEU A 30 0.56 -15.85 -14.43
CA LEU A 30 -0.75 -16.38 -14.86
C LEU A 30 -1.81 -16.18 -13.79
N GLU A 31 -1.45 -16.40 -12.53
CA GLU A 31 -2.30 -16.13 -11.39
C GLU A 31 -2.67 -14.64 -11.31
N TYR A 32 -1.69 -13.75 -11.47
CA TYR A 32 -1.91 -12.31 -11.51
C TYR A 32 -2.80 -11.89 -12.67
N SER A 33 -2.63 -12.50 -13.84
CA SER A 33 -3.51 -12.28 -15.00
C SER A 33 -4.94 -12.78 -14.73
N GLY A 34 -5.09 -13.92 -14.07
CA GLY A 34 -6.39 -14.45 -13.65
C GLY A 34 -7.09 -13.56 -12.62
N LEU A 35 -6.33 -12.99 -11.68
CA LEU A 35 -6.82 -12.03 -10.71
C LEU A 35 -7.27 -10.73 -11.39
N ASP A 36 -6.49 -10.22 -12.34
CA ASP A 36 -6.84 -9.02 -13.10
C ASP A 36 -8.11 -9.25 -13.94
N LEU A 37 -8.26 -10.44 -14.54
CA LEU A 37 -9.50 -10.84 -15.20
C LEU A 37 -10.68 -10.87 -14.22
N TRP A 38 -10.49 -11.43 -13.02
CA TRP A 38 -11.53 -11.46 -12.00
C TRP A 38 -11.97 -10.04 -11.58
N PHE A 39 -11.03 -9.12 -11.36
CA PHE A 39 -11.35 -7.72 -11.07
C PHE A 39 -12.08 -7.02 -12.24
N SER A 40 -11.64 -7.29 -13.48
CA SER A 40 -12.31 -6.78 -14.69
C SER A 40 -13.77 -7.25 -14.79
N LEU A 41 -14.03 -8.53 -14.46
CA LEU A 41 -15.38 -9.09 -14.44
C LEU A 41 -16.23 -8.56 -13.27
N ARG A 42 -15.63 -8.34 -12.10
CA ARG A 42 -16.28 -7.79 -10.90
C ARG A 42 -16.83 -6.38 -11.13
N LYS A 43 -16.18 -5.61 -12.02
CA LYS A 43 -16.37 -4.17 -12.27
C LYS A 43 -16.02 -3.28 -11.06
N PRO A 44 -15.74 -1.99 -11.28
CA PRO A 44 -15.52 -1.04 -10.20
C PRO A 44 -16.76 -0.91 -9.30
N GLU A 45 -16.53 -0.72 -8.01
CA GLU A 45 -17.56 -0.44 -7.01
C GLU A 45 -17.28 0.91 -6.32
N LYS A 46 -18.27 1.41 -5.59
CA LYS A 46 -18.12 2.64 -4.82
C LYS A 46 -17.30 2.35 -3.56
N ALA A 47 -16.19 3.08 -3.37
CA ALA A 47 -15.45 3.04 -2.11
C ALA A 47 -16.30 3.60 -0.95
N PRO A 48 -16.17 3.07 0.28
CA PRO A 48 -16.78 3.67 1.45
C PRO A 48 -16.30 5.10 1.67
N GLU A 49 -17.17 5.94 2.22
CA GLU A 49 -16.93 7.39 2.36
C GLU A 49 -16.19 7.76 3.65
N ASP A 50 -15.70 6.80 4.43
CA ASP A 50 -15.03 7.03 5.72
C ASP A 50 -13.65 7.67 5.59
N VAL A 51 -13.07 7.61 4.39
CA VAL A 51 -11.73 8.05 4.07
C VAL A 51 -11.76 9.02 2.89
N ILE A 52 -11.02 10.13 3.00
CA ILE A 52 -10.81 11.10 1.93
C ILE A 52 -9.31 11.25 1.71
N VAL A 53 -8.91 11.38 0.45
CA VAL A 53 -7.54 11.75 0.06
C VAL A 53 -7.50 13.23 -0.28
N ILE A 54 -6.52 13.94 0.27
CA ILE A 54 -6.14 15.29 -0.11
C ILE A 54 -4.84 15.18 -0.89
N ALA A 55 -4.93 15.44 -2.19
CA ALA A 55 -3.88 15.19 -3.14
C ALA A 55 -2.99 16.42 -3.35
N LEU A 56 -1.68 16.26 -3.15
CA LEU A 56 -0.68 17.19 -3.67
C LEU A 56 -0.54 16.89 -5.17
N ASP A 57 -1.46 17.43 -5.97
CA ASP A 57 -1.57 17.22 -7.43
C ASP A 57 -1.20 18.46 -8.24
N GLU A 58 -1.15 18.33 -9.56
CA GLU A 58 -0.73 19.40 -10.48
C GLU A 58 -1.52 20.69 -10.28
N GLU A 59 -2.83 20.58 -10.10
CA GLU A 59 -3.71 21.73 -9.83
C GLU A 59 -3.29 22.46 -8.55
N SER A 60 -2.93 21.72 -7.51
CA SER A 60 -2.49 22.31 -6.26
C SER A 60 -1.11 22.95 -6.38
N TYR A 61 -0.17 22.34 -7.11
CA TYR A 61 1.13 22.94 -7.39
C TYR A 61 0.99 24.26 -8.18
N ASP A 62 0.13 24.27 -9.19
CA ASP A 62 -0.08 25.43 -10.06
C ASP A 62 -0.78 26.58 -9.32
N ASN A 63 -1.88 26.32 -8.61
CA ASN A 63 -2.65 27.36 -7.93
C ASN A 63 -1.95 27.92 -6.67
N LEU A 64 -1.15 27.11 -5.99
CA LEU A 64 -0.37 27.54 -4.82
C LEU A 64 1.04 28.03 -5.19
N GLU A 65 1.40 28.00 -6.48
CA GLU A 65 2.71 28.39 -7.01
C GLU A 65 3.88 27.67 -6.30
N VAL A 66 3.67 26.42 -5.89
CA VAL A 66 4.69 25.63 -5.19
C VAL A 66 5.69 25.10 -6.23
N PRO A 67 7.01 25.34 -6.09
CA PRO A 67 7.97 24.79 -7.03
C PRO A 67 8.09 23.26 -6.87
N MET A 68 7.97 22.52 -7.98
CA MET A 68 8.04 21.05 -8.00
C MET A 68 9.36 20.47 -7.46
N ASN A 69 10.43 21.28 -7.43
CA ASN A 69 11.76 20.91 -6.94
C ASN A 69 12.02 21.33 -5.48
N LYS A 70 11.02 21.85 -4.78
CA LYS A 70 11.13 22.30 -3.39
C LYS A 70 10.16 21.50 -2.49
N PRO A 71 10.51 21.31 -1.21
CA PRO A 71 9.54 20.80 -0.24
C PRO A 71 8.32 21.72 -0.14
N TRP A 72 7.16 21.14 0.13
CA TRP A 72 5.95 21.92 0.36
C TRP A 72 6.10 22.81 1.62
N PRO A 73 5.59 24.05 1.59
CA PRO A 73 5.63 24.95 2.73
C PRO A 73 4.95 24.37 3.98
N ARG A 74 5.64 24.44 5.12
CA ARG A 74 5.15 23.97 6.42
C ARG A 74 3.87 24.69 6.87
N THR A 75 3.78 25.98 6.54
CA THR A 75 2.63 26.84 6.83
C THR A 75 1.34 26.34 6.17
N LEU A 76 1.41 25.81 4.94
CA LEU A 76 0.25 25.24 4.25
C LEU A 76 -0.24 23.96 4.92
N HIS A 77 0.67 23.11 5.42
CA HIS A 77 0.30 21.93 6.21
C HIS A 77 -0.30 22.32 7.56
N ALA A 78 0.22 23.36 8.22
CA ALA A 78 -0.34 23.86 9.47
C ALA A 78 -1.74 24.44 9.28
N GLN A 79 -1.96 25.21 8.20
CA GLN A 79 -3.27 25.74 7.83
C GLN A 79 -4.28 24.62 7.57
N LEU A 80 -3.90 23.61 6.78
CA LEU A 80 -4.75 22.45 6.51
C LEU A 80 -5.14 21.73 7.80
N LEU A 81 -4.18 21.44 8.67
CA LEU A 81 -4.43 20.74 9.93
C LEU A 81 -5.38 21.50 10.86
N ARG A 82 -5.22 22.83 11.00
CA ARG A 82 -6.14 23.67 11.79
C ARG A 82 -7.56 23.57 11.26
N ARG A 83 -7.71 23.60 9.94
CA ARG A 83 -9.00 23.49 9.29
C ARG A 83 -9.64 22.12 9.51
N LEU A 84 -8.89 21.04 9.28
CA LEU A 84 -9.37 19.67 9.50
C LEU A 84 -9.76 19.43 10.97
N ALA A 85 -9.01 20.00 11.91
CA ALA A 85 -9.36 19.97 13.34
C ALA A 85 -10.67 20.71 13.62
N LYS A 86 -10.85 21.93 13.08
CA LYS A 86 -12.10 22.70 13.19
C LYS A 86 -13.29 21.95 12.58
N ALA A 87 -13.10 21.29 11.44
CA ALA A 87 -14.12 20.52 10.73
C ALA A 87 -14.49 19.19 11.42
N GLY A 88 -13.74 18.78 12.44
CA GLY A 88 -13.98 17.54 13.19
C GLY A 88 -13.52 16.28 12.46
N ALA A 89 -12.44 16.37 11.69
CA ALA A 89 -11.80 15.18 11.11
C ALA A 89 -11.35 14.22 12.22
N ARG A 90 -11.53 12.93 11.99
CA ARG A 90 -11.28 11.87 12.98
C ARG A 90 -9.78 11.61 13.16
N LYS A 91 -9.02 11.60 12.06
CA LYS A 91 -7.56 11.39 12.04
C LYS A 91 -6.98 11.91 10.73
N VAL A 92 -5.75 12.42 10.77
CA VAL A 92 -4.99 12.80 9.58
C VAL A 92 -3.78 11.88 9.43
N VAL A 93 -3.48 11.45 8.21
CA VAL A 93 -2.35 10.59 7.89
C VAL A 93 -1.57 11.21 6.74
N PHE A 94 -0.34 11.62 6.99
CA PHE A 94 0.54 12.15 5.95
C PHE A 94 1.37 11.04 5.32
N ASP A 95 1.15 10.82 4.02
CA ASP A 95 2.10 10.15 3.12
C ASP A 95 3.07 11.20 2.54
N VAL A 96 3.75 11.89 3.46
CA VAL A 96 4.76 12.91 3.17
C VAL A 96 5.90 12.74 4.17
N ILE A 97 7.14 12.76 3.69
CA ILE A 97 8.32 12.64 4.53
C ILE A 97 8.76 14.01 5.01
N PHE A 98 8.68 14.22 6.32
CA PHE A 98 9.08 15.45 6.96
C PHE A 98 10.48 15.33 7.56
N GLY A 99 11.49 15.17 6.70
CA GLY A 99 12.90 15.05 7.09
C GLY A 99 13.55 16.40 7.41
N GLY A 100 14.15 16.52 8.59
CA GLY A 100 14.93 17.70 9.00
C GLY A 100 14.12 19.01 9.16
N PRO A 101 14.79 20.08 9.62
CA PRO A 101 14.20 21.41 9.67
C PRO A 101 13.97 22.00 8.27
N SER A 102 13.03 22.92 8.15
CA SER A 102 12.84 23.78 6.98
C SER A 102 13.72 25.03 7.05
N ASP A 103 13.58 25.92 6.07
CA ASP A 103 14.28 27.21 6.03
C ASP A 103 13.74 28.23 7.07
N SER A 104 12.59 27.96 7.70
CA SER A 104 11.99 28.81 8.76
C SER A 104 11.64 27.98 9.98
N GLU A 105 12.31 28.29 11.10
CA GLU A 105 12.04 27.67 12.40
C GLU A 105 10.62 27.99 12.88
N GLU A 106 10.12 29.19 12.61
CA GLU A 106 8.75 29.59 12.96
C GLU A 106 7.72 28.72 12.23
N ALA A 107 7.93 28.42 10.95
CA ALA A 107 7.04 27.58 10.17
C ALA A 107 7.07 26.11 10.64
N ASP A 108 8.23 25.61 11.07
CA ASP A 108 8.32 24.29 11.71
C ASP A 108 7.62 24.27 13.07
N MET A 109 7.80 25.29 13.91
CA MET A 109 7.07 25.39 15.18
C MET A 109 5.55 25.42 14.96
N GLU A 110 5.10 26.17 13.96
CA GLU A 110 3.70 26.29 13.59
C GLU A 110 3.10 24.93 13.18
N LEU A 111 3.81 24.17 12.33
CA LEU A 111 3.39 22.85 11.93
C LEU A 111 3.44 21.84 13.09
N ALA A 112 4.46 21.93 13.96
CA ALA A 112 4.57 21.07 15.13
C ALA A 112 3.37 21.25 16.07
N GLU A 113 2.94 22.49 16.32
CA GLU A 113 1.73 22.79 17.08
C GLU A 113 0.48 22.24 16.38
N ALA A 114 0.37 22.44 15.07
CA ALA A 114 -0.77 22.00 14.29
C ALA A 114 -0.96 20.47 14.30
N PHE A 115 0.13 19.69 14.32
CA PHE A 115 0.08 18.24 14.47
C PHE A 115 -0.58 17.77 15.78
N GLY A 116 -0.56 18.60 16.83
CA GLY A 116 -1.17 18.30 18.12
C GLY A 116 -2.67 18.64 18.20
N LEU A 117 -3.26 19.25 17.18
CA LEU A 117 -4.67 19.70 17.21
C LEU A 117 -5.68 18.57 17.05
N LEU A 118 -5.28 17.49 16.38
CA LEU A 118 -6.08 16.28 16.18
C LEU A 118 -5.14 15.07 16.00
N PRO A 119 -5.64 13.83 16.18
CA PRO A 119 -4.82 12.65 15.97
C PRO A 119 -4.18 12.67 14.58
N THR A 120 -2.86 12.76 14.53
CA THR A 120 -2.10 12.82 13.27
C THR A 120 -1.02 11.74 13.24
N ALA A 121 -0.91 11.04 12.12
CA ALA A 121 0.17 10.11 11.83
C ALA A 121 1.05 10.65 10.70
N ILE A 122 2.37 10.51 10.83
CA ILE A 122 3.35 10.94 9.82
C ILE A 122 4.29 9.80 9.44
N GLY A 123 4.80 9.87 8.21
CA GLY A 123 5.58 8.81 7.57
C GLY A 123 7.00 8.63 8.13
N VAL A 124 7.37 7.38 8.40
CA VAL A 124 8.74 6.90 8.62
C VAL A 124 9.19 6.24 7.32
N GLU A 125 10.33 6.72 6.79
CA GLU A 125 10.88 6.21 5.54
C GLU A 125 11.89 5.09 5.81
N VAL A 126 11.88 4.06 4.94
CA VAL A 126 12.84 2.97 4.98
C VAL A 126 13.54 2.92 3.65
N ILE A 127 14.85 3.09 3.66
CA ILE A 127 15.68 3.07 2.46
C ILE A 127 16.60 1.86 2.53
N GLN A 128 16.63 1.09 1.44
CA GLN A 128 17.63 0.04 1.27
C GLN A 128 18.98 0.69 0.94
N ILE A 129 20.00 0.40 1.74
CA ILE A 129 21.36 0.81 1.43
C ILE A 129 22.00 -0.29 0.61
N THR A 130 22.11 -0.08 -0.70
CA THR A 130 23.05 -0.83 -1.54
C THR A 130 24.44 -0.22 -1.34
N ASP A 131 25.33 -0.95 -0.66
CA ASP A 131 26.74 -0.56 -0.53
C ASP A 131 27.44 -0.61 -1.91
N GLU A 132 27.45 0.49 -2.65
CA GLU A 132 28.21 0.63 -3.91
C GLU A 132 29.74 0.53 -3.69
N ALA A 133 30.22 0.51 -2.45
CA ALA A 133 31.65 0.55 -2.10
C ALA A 133 32.32 -0.82 -1.86
N GLN A 134 31.61 -1.95 -1.99
CA GLN A 134 32.20 -3.30 -1.79
C GLN A 134 32.05 -4.26 -3.00
N THR A 135 32.02 -3.72 -4.22
CA THR A 135 31.79 -4.52 -5.45
C THR A 135 33.00 -5.37 -5.93
N GLU A 136 34.07 -5.56 -5.14
CA GLU A 136 35.21 -6.40 -5.56
C GLU A 136 35.46 -7.64 -4.69
N ALA A 137 34.77 -7.83 -3.56
CA ALA A 137 35.00 -9.00 -2.69
C ALA A 137 33.77 -9.90 -2.43
N ALA A 138 32.57 -9.49 -2.83
CA ALA A 138 31.32 -10.21 -2.51
C ALA A 138 30.86 -11.22 -3.58
N VAL A 139 31.73 -11.65 -4.51
CA VAL A 139 31.39 -12.71 -5.50
C VAL A 139 31.45 -14.13 -4.88
N GLN A 140 31.77 -14.26 -3.59
CA GLN A 140 31.83 -15.55 -2.91
C GLN A 140 31.20 -15.48 -1.53
N MET A 141 29.88 -15.35 -1.49
CA MET A 141 28.94 -15.94 -0.51
C MET A 141 27.59 -15.20 -0.64
N ASP A 142 26.53 -15.92 -1.03
CA ASP A 142 25.13 -15.47 -1.08
C ASP A 142 24.61 -15.11 0.33
N VAL A 143 25.09 -14.00 0.88
CA VAL A 143 24.46 -13.33 2.01
C VAL A 143 24.37 -11.86 1.64
N GLU A 144 23.36 -11.55 0.83
CA GLU A 144 22.88 -10.20 0.57
C GLU A 144 22.28 -9.68 1.89
N THR A 145 23.12 -9.14 2.79
CA THR A 145 22.59 -8.36 3.91
C THR A 145 22.20 -6.99 3.38
N ASP A 146 21.03 -6.92 2.76
CA ASP A 146 20.29 -5.67 2.54
C ASP A 146 20.06 -5.04 3.91
N LYS A 147 20.90 -4.08 4.29
CA LYS A 147 20.67 -3.32 5.53
C LYS A 147 19.68 -2.21 5.22
N GLU A 148 18.47 -2.37 5.73
CA GLU A 148 17.45 -1.32 5.71
C GLU A 148 17.82 -0.24 6.73
N LYS A 149 17.83 1.02 6.31
CA LYS A 149 18.01 2.17 7.20
C LYS A 149 16.69 2.91 7.35
N ILE A 150 16.31 3.16 8.60
CA ILE A 150 15.09 3.84 8.98
C ILE A 150 15.36 5.32 9.18
N PHE A 151 14.64 6.16 8.44
CA PHE A 151 14.70 7.62 8.53
C PHE A 151 13.45 8.14 9.24
N LEU A 152 13.67 8.72 10.42
CA LEU A 152 12.61 9.30 11.22
C LEU A 152 12.31 10.74 10.78
N PRO A 153 11.07 11.20 10.96
CA PRO A 153 10.71 12.60 10.78
C PRO A 153 11.52 13.55 11.66
N TYR A 154 11.44 14.84 11.37
CA TYR A 154 12.05 15.88 12.18
C TYR A 154 11.63 15.77 13.65
N ALA A 155 12.61 15.80 14.56
CA ALA A 155 12.42 15.43 15.96
C ALA A 155 11.33 16.23 16.71
N PRO A 156 11.15 17.55 16.47
CA PRO A 156 10.02 18.29 17.03
C PRO A 156 8.65 17.73 16.64
N PHE A 157 8.47 17.26 15.40
CA PHE A 157 7.20 16.69 14.93
C PHE A 157 6.89 15.35 15.59
N GLN A 158 7.91 14.52 15.82
CA GLN A 158 7.75 13.23 16.49
C GLN A 158 7.13 13.35 17.89
N LYS A 159 7.31 14.51 18.56
CA LYS A 159 6.81 14.75 19.92
C LYS A 159 5.35 15.16 19.96
N THR A 160 4.79 15.65 18.86
CA THR A 160 3.44 16.22 18.81
C THR A 160 2.45 15.35 18.07
N VAL A 161 2.91 14.55 17.11
CA VAL A 161 2.08 13.58 16.41
C VAL A 161 1.60 12.45 17.33
N ALA A 162 0.42 11.91 17.02
CA ALA A 162 -0.13 10.78 17.76
C ALA A 162 0.60 9.47 17.43
N GLU A 163 1.11 9.33 16.21
CA GLU A 163 1.72 8.08 15.74
C GLU A 163 2.78 8.33 14.65
N LEU A 164 3.82 7.50 14.66
CA LEU A 164 4.77 7.36 13.55
C LEU A 164 4.45 6.07 12.81
N ALA A 165 4.33 6.13 11.49
CA ALA A 165 3.88 5.00 10.68
C ALA A 165 4.74 4.83 9.43
N SER A 166 4.99 3.59 9.02
CA SER A 166 5.81 3.29 7.84
C SER A 166 5.09 3.64 6.54
N VAL A 167 5.80 4.35 5.66
CA VAL A 167 5.38 4.61 4.27
C VAL A 167 5.74 3.46 3.33
N LYS A 168 6.41 2.41 3.84
CA LYS A 168 6.87 1.28 3.03
C LYS A 168 5.67 0.66 2.32
N LYS A 169 5.85 0.42 1.04
CA LYS A 169 4.88 -0.26 0.17
C LYS A 169 5.45 -1.60 -0.23
N ARG A 170 4.58 -2.60 -0.41
CA ARG A 170 4.98 -3.93 -0.88
C ARG A 170 4.57 -4.10 -2.33
N THR A 171 5.56 -4.10 -3.21
CA THR A 171 5.36 -4.27 -4.64
C THR A 171 5.78 -5.66 -5.10
N ASP A 172 5.02 -6.21 -6.03
CA ASP A 172 5.38 -7.39 -6.80
C ASP A 172 5.79 -6.89 -8.20
N GLY A 173 7.04 -6.41 -8.30
CA GLY A 173 7.52 -5.66 -9.48
C GLY A 173 6.92 -4.26 -9.57
N ARG A 174 6.16 -3.97 -10.64
CA ARG A 174 5.43 -2.69 -10.80
C ARG A 174 3.99 -2.72 -10.26
N PHE A 175 3.53 -3.88 -9.80
CA PHE A 175 2.19 -4.03 -9.26
C PHE A 175 2.23 -3.86 -7.75
N LEU A 176 1.26 -3.13 -7.22
CA LEU A 176 1.04 -3.04 -5.78
C LEU A 176 -0.31 -3.67 -5.48
N ARG A 177 -0.27 -4.82 -4.80
CA ARG A 177 -1.46 -5.63 -4.52
C ARG A 177 -1.56 -6.10 -3.07
N ARG A 178 -0.51 -5.94 -2.28
CA ARG A 178 -0.39 -6.49 -0.92
C ARG A 178 -0.34 -5.39 0.12
N PHE A 179 -0.78 -5.73 1.33
CA PHE A 179 -0.64 -4.83 2.47
C PHE A 179 0.84 -4.63 2.81
N ALA A 180 1.16 -3.41 3.22
CA ALA A 180 2.45 -3.08 3.79
C ALA A 180 2.60 -3.73 5.17
N ARG A 181 3.78 -4.31 5.44
CA ARG A 181 4.10 -4.93 6.72
C ARG A 181 4.45 -3.88 7.78
N THR A 182 4.26 -4.24 9.03
CA THR A 182 4.93 -3.56 10.15
C THR A 182 6.43 -3.72 9.98
N ILE A 183 7.16 -2.62 10.13
CA ILE A 183 8.62 -2.64 10.13
C ILE A 183 9.10 -2.65 11.59
N HIS A 184 10.16 -3.40 11.85
CA HIS A 184 10.84 -3.39 13.15
C HIS A 184 12.15 -2.63 13.02
N ASP A 185 12.37 -1.66 13.91
CA ASP A 185 13.60 -0.91 14.03
C ASP A 185 14.48 -1.53 15.10
N ASP A 186 15.43 -2.36 14.69
CA ASP A 186 16.37 -3.04 15.60
C ASP A 186 17.18 -2.05 16.45
N GLU A 187 17.55 -0.89 15.89
CA GLU A 187 18.37 0.12 16.59
C GLU A 187 17.60 0.73 17.76
N ARG A 188 16.29 0.93 17.60
CA ARG A 188 15.42 1.59 18.57
C ARG A 188 14.50 0.62 19.30
N ASN A 189 14.55 -0.66 18.96
CA ASN A 189 13.65 -1.73 19.40
C ASN A 189 12.19 -1.28 19.35
N ARG A 190 11.75 -0.81 18.19
CA ARG A 190 10.42 -0.21 17.99
C ARG A 190 9.77 -0.66 16.69
N ASP A 191 8.48 -0.97 16.77
CA ASP A 191 7.66 -1.26 15.61
C ASP A 191 7.01 -0.01 15.05
N TYR A 192 6.98 0.10 13.71
CA TYR A 192 6.17 1.09 12.99
C TYR A 192 5.17 0.37 12.10
N ARG A 193 3.88 0.52 12.42
CA ARG A 193 2.78 -0.01 11.60
C ARG A 193 2.70 0.75 10.28
N SER A 194 2.07 0.16 9.27
CA SER A 194 1.87 0.85 7.98
C SER A 194 0.95 2.07 8.11
N LEU A 195 1.07 3.04 7.19
CA LEU A 195 0.14 4.18 7.11
C LEU A 195 -1.34 3.74 7.02
N ALA A 196 -1.62 2.60 6.39
CA ALA A 196 -2.96 2.03 6.31
C ALA A 196 -3.48 1.63 7.70
N ALA A 197 -2.68 0.91 8.48
CA ALA A 197 -3.04 0.50 9.84
C ALA A 197 -3.14 1.70 10.80
N ALA A 198 -2.27 2.71 10.63
CA ALA A 198 -2.34 3.95 11.40
C ALA A 198 -3.67 4.69 11.15
N GLY A 199 -4.09 4.88 9.89
CA GLY A 199 -5.35 5.56 9.59
C GLY A 199 -6.60 4.76 9.98
N ALA A 200 -6.54 3.43 9.89
CA ALA A 200 -7.62 2.55 10.35
C ALA A 200 -7.83 2.60 11.88
N ASN A 201 -6.87 3.15 12.64
CA ASN A 201 -6.90 3.30 14.09
C ASN A 201 -7.29 2.01 14.83
N LEU A 202 -6.76 0.88 14.36
CA LEU A 202 -7.11 -0.44 14.86
C LEU A 202 -6.64 -0.61 16.32
N PRO A 203 -7.50 -1.13 17.21
CA PRO A 203 -7.11 -1.56 18.55
C PRO A 203 -5.97 -2.57 18.51
N GLU A 204 -5.19 -2.61 19.59
CA GLU A 204 -4.14 -3.62 19.76
C GLU A 204 -4.75 -5.04 19.70
N GLY A 205 -4.08 -5.94 18.98
CA GLY A 205 -4.58 -7.32 18.75
C GLY A 205 -5.70 -7.45 17.71
N SER A 206 -6.06 -6.38 16.99
CA SER A 206 -6.99 -6.50 15.85
C SER A 206 -6.45 -7.47 14.81
N LEU A 207 -7.37 -8.18 14.14
CA LEU A 207 -7.03 -9.02 12.99
C LEU A 207 -6.42 -8.12 11.89
N LEU A 208 -5.20 -8.45 11.50
CA LEU A 208 -4.52 -7.84 10.37
C LEU A 208 -4.44 -8.85 9.22
N PRO A 209 -4.40 -8.38 7.96
CA PRO A 209 -4.15 -9.24 6.82
C PRO A 209 -2.84 -10.02 7.00
N ASP A 210 -2.84 -11.29 6.58
CA ASP A 210 -1.62 -12.09 6.49
C ASP A 210 -0.69 -11.50 5.41
N ASP A 211 0.57 -11.88 5.45
CA ASP A 211 1.59 -11.51 4.47
C ASP A 211 1.20 -11.83 3.03
N ASN A 212 0.35 -12.83 2.82
CA ASN A 212 -0.08 -13.23 1.49
C ASN A 212 -1.39 -12.58 1.06
N ASP A 213 -2.11 -11.93 1.97
CA ASP A 213 -3.41 -11.33 1.67
C ASP A 213 -3.28 -10.15 0.72
N LEU A 214 -4.31 -9.97 -0.11
CA LEU A 214 -4.33 -8.93 -1.14
C LEU A 214 -5.33 -7.83 -0.79
N ILE A 215 -4.94 -6.61 -1.13
CA ILE A 215 -5.79 -5.42 -1.04
C ILE A 215 -7.01 -5.63 -1.94
N TRP A 216 -8.17 -5.35 -1.38
CA TRP A 216 -9.42 -5.29 -2.11
C TRP A 216 -9.57 -3.88 -2.70
N PHE A 217 -9.12 -3.71 -3.94
CA PHE A 217 -9.26 -2.46 -4.68
C PHE A 217 -10.71 -2.22 -5.07
N TYR A 218 -11.25 -1.03 -4.81
CA TYR A 218 -12.63 -0.69 -5.18
C TYR A 218 -12.78 -0.37 -6.67
N GLY A 219 -11.75 0.21 -7.31
CA GLY A 219 -11.83 0.65 -8.70
C GLY A 219 -10.54 1.29 -9.21
N PRO A 220 -10.57 1.96 -10.37
CA PRO A 220 -9.41 2.66 -10.94
C PRO A 220 -9.00 3.86 -10.09
N SER A 221 -7.85 4.48 -10.41
CA SER A 221 -7.38 5.72 -9.77
C SER A 221 -8.49 6.78 -9.61
N ARG A 222 -8.49 7.49 -8.47
CA ARG A 222 -9.55 8.40 -8.00
C ARG A 222 -10.89 7.72 -7.70
N THR A 223 -10.88 6.46 -7.24
CA THR A 223 -12.10 5.77 -6.75
C THR A 223 -12.38 6.10 -5.29
N VAL A 224 -11.34 6.21 -4.47
CA VAL A 224 -11.48 6.88 -3.17
C VAL A 224 -11.71 8.37 -3.43
N LYS A 225 -12.57 9.03 -2.65
CA LYS A 225 -12.83 10.45 -2.83
C LYS A 225 -11.52 11.22 -2.63
N THR A 226 -11.08 11.89 -3.69
CA THR A 226 -9.83 12.67 -3.71
C THR A 226 -10.14 14.11 -4.04
N VAL A 227 -9.70 15.03 -3.19
CA VAL A 227 -9.79 16.47 -3.40
C VAL A 227 -8.38 17.04 -3.61
N PRO A 228 -8.19 18.03 -4.50
CA PRO A 228 -6.93 18.78 -4.59
C PRO A 228 -6.58 19.42 -3.24
N TYR A 229 -5.29 19.49 -2.91
CA TYR A 229 -4.79 20.15 -1.71
C TYR A 229 -5.21 21.63 -1.67
N PHE A 230 -5.14 22.32 -2.81
CA PHE A 230 -5.57 23.71 -2.92
C PHE A 230 -7.03 23.92 -2.50
N ASP A 231 -7.94 23.13 -3.07
CA ASP A 231 -9.38 23.18 -2.72
C ASP A 231 -9.62 22.87 -1.24
N ALA A 232 -8.86 21.93 -0.69
CA ALA A 232 -8.99 21.54 0.72
C ALA A 232 -8.52 22.63 1.71
N LEU A 233 -7.89 23.73 1.26
CA LEU A 233 -7.55 24.86 2.12
C LEU A 233 -8.70 25.86 2.31
N ASP A 234 -9.70 25.85 1.41
CA ASP A 234 -10.81 26.81 1.41
C ASP A 234 -12.18 26.16 1.61
N GLU A 235 -12.99 26.72 2.51
CA GLU A 235 -14.35 26.23 2.79
C GLU A 235 -15.36 26.52 1.68
N GLU A 236 -15.04 27.46 0.79
CA GLU A 236 -15.84 27.71 -0.40
C GLU A 236 -15.76 26.56 -1.41
N TRP A 237 -14.59 25.94 -1.58
CA TRP A 237 -14.39 24.85 -2.54
C TRP A 237 -14.79 23.49 -1.98
N VAL A 238 -14.41 23.18 -0.75
CA VAL A 238 -14.76 21.91 -0.09
C VAL A 238 -15.38 22.23 1.27
N PRO A 239 -16.68 22.05 1.51
CA PRO A 239 -17.29 22.39 2.80
C PRO A 239 -16.73 21.56 3.98
N ASP A 240 -16.64 22.15 5.17
CA ASP A 240 -16.12 21.47 6.38
C ASP A 240 -16.88 20.16 6.72
N ALA A 241 -18.16 20.08 6.37
CA ALA A 241 -18.99 18.88 6.56
C ALA A 241 -18.45 17.64 5.80
N GLU A 242 -17.65 17.85 4.77
CA GLU A 242 -17.00 16.76 4.03
C GLU A 242 -15.91 16.06 4.84
N PHE A 243 -15.28 16.77 5.79
CA PHE A 243 -14.19 16.22 6.61
C PHE A 243 -14.67 15.68 7.95
N THR A 244 -15.90 15.99 8.36
CA THR A 244 -16.44 15.58 9.66
C THR A 244 -16.46 14.06 9.81
N ASP A 245 -15.85 13.59 10.89
CA ASP A 245 -15.72 12.17 11.22
C ASP A 245 -15.12 11.34 10.08
N LYS A 246 -14.19 11.92 9.30
CA LYS A 246 -13.44 11.24 8.25
C LYS A 246 -11.99 11.03 8.64
N VAL A 247 -11.38 9.95 8.13
CA VAL A 247 -9.93 9.80 8.13
C VAL A 247 -9.39 10.45 6.86
N ILE A 248 -8.41 11.33 7.01
CA ILE A 248 -7.88 12.14 5.91
C ILE A 248 -6.47 11.68 5.59
N TYR A 249 -6.24 11.24 4.36
CA TYR A 249 -4.90 10.95 3.85
C TYR A 249 -4.39 12.15 3.06
N VAL A 250 -3.16 12.58 3.31
CA VAL A 250 -2.55 13.73 2.62
C VAL A 250 -1.25 13.24 1.97
N GLY A 251 -1.12 13.36 0.65
CA GLY A 251 0.04 12.81 -0.05
C GLY A 251 0.09 13.13 -1.53
N LEU A 252 1.21 12.76 -2.16
CA LEU A 252 1.52 13.09 -3.54
C LEU A 252 0.62 12.35 -4.54
N ALA A 253 0.15 13.04 -5.58
CA ALA A 253 -0.66 12.43 -6.64
C ALA A 253 -0.41 13.10 -8.00
N LEU A 254 0.81 12.99 -8.51
CA LEU A 254 1.25 13.62 -9.76
C LEU A 254 1.30 12.63 -10.93
N GLN A 255 0.50 12.87 -11.96
CA GLN A 255 0.51 12.12 -13.22
C GLN A 255 1.72 12.43 -14.10
N THR A 256 2.21 13.68 -14.10
CA THR A 256 3.22 14.13 -15.07
C THR A 256 4.63 14.30 -14.51
N ALA A 257 4.88 13.86 -13.27
CA ALA A 257 6.16 14.14 -12.62
C ALA A 257 7.33 13.31 -13.16
N LEU A 258 8.50 13.92 -13.23
CA LEU A 258 9.79 13.26 -13.47
C LEU A 258 10.50 12.99 -12.14
N GLY A 259 11.30 11.92 -12.07
CA GLY A 259 12.14 11.65 -10.90
C GLY A 259 11.42 10.90 -9.77
N PRO A 260 11.74 11.14 -8.49
CA PRO A 260 11.22 10.36 -7.35
C PRO A 260 9.69 10.33 -7.26
N ALA A 261 9.00 11.38 -7.68
CA ALA A 261 7.54 11.47 -7.71
C ALA A 261 6.89 10.43 -8.65
N GLN A 262 7.55 10.10 -9.77
CA GLN A 262 7.08 9.02 -10.66
C GLN A 262 7.11 7.64 -9.97
N LYS A 263 7.98 7.47 -8.95
CA LYS A 263 8.11 6.21 -8.22
C LYS A 263 6.94 5.93 -7.28
N ASP A 264 6.04 6.90 -7.08
CA ASP A 264 4.86 6.75 -6.23
C ASP A 264 3.56 6.47 -7.00
N ALA A 265 3.67 6.13 -8.29
CA ALA A 265 2.58 5.66 -9.14
C ALA A 265 2.72 4.15 -9.39
N PHE A 266 1.65 3.39 -9.13
CA PHE A 266 1.67 1.93 -9.18
C PHE A 266 0.55 1.37 -10.03
N ARG A 267 0.83 0.22 -10.66
CA ARG A 267 -0.20 -0.55 -11.36
C ARG A 267 -1.06 -1.31 -10.37
N THR A 268 -2.37 -1.14 -10.50
CA THR A 268 -3.39 -1.87 -9.74
C THR A 268 -4.22 -2.73 -10.70
N PRO A 269 -5.09 -3.63 -10.20
CA PRO A 269 -5.97 -4.44 -11.05
C PRO A 269 -6.98 -3.65 -11.92
N PHE A 270 -7.09 -2.33 -11.74
CA PHE A 270 -7.97 -1.44 -12.50
C PHE A 270 -7.17 -0.40 -13.32
N PRO A 271 -6.71 -0.76 -14.54
CA PRO A 271 -5.81 0.08 -15.33
C PRO A 271 -6.51 1.23 -16.09
N GLU A 272 -7.85 1.35 -16.02
CA GLU A 272 -8.64 2.20 -16.91
C GLU A 272 -8.31 3.70 -16.82
N ARG A 273 -7.83 4.16 -15.66
CA ARG A 273 -7.41 5.56 -15.44
C ARG A 273 -5.90 5.70 -15.21
N GLY A 274 -5.13 4.70 -15.65
CA GLY A 274 -3.69 4.66 -15.45
C GLY A 274 -3.29 4.21 -14.04
N ASP A 275 -2.09 4.60 -13.63
CA ASP A 275 -1.52 4.19 -12.34
C ASP A 275 -2.26 4.85 -11.16
N THR A 276 -2.27 4.16 -10.03
CA THR A 276 -2.82 4.66 -8.76
C THR A 276 -1.70 5.14 -7.86
N PHE A 277 -1.90 6.27 -7.19
CA PHE A 277 -0.87 6.90 -6.36
C PHE A 277 -0.76 6.25 -4.98
N GLY A 278 0.45 6.27 -4.40
CA GLY A 278 0.75 5.67 -3.10
C GLY A 278 -0.23 6.08 -2.00
N VAL A 279 -0.56 7.37 -1.92
CA VAL A 279 -1.51 7.90 -0.95
C VAL A 279 -2.92 7.28 -1.07
N GLU A 280 -3.43 7.09 -2.29
CA GLU A 280 -4.74 6.48 -2.52
C GLU A 280 -4.72 4.97 -2.23
N ILE A 281 -3.58 4.32 -2.44
CA ILE A 281 -3.38 2.90 -2.08
C ILE A 281 -3.37 2.73 -0.57
N HIS A 282 -2.69 3.61 0.18
CA HIS A 282 -2.74 3.60 1.64
C HIS A 282 -4.16 3.83 2.16
N ALA A 283 -4.91 4.77 1.55
CA ALA A 283 -6.31 5.01 1.88
C ALA A 283 -7.21 3.80 1.57
N THR A 284 -7.01 3.13 0.43
CA THR A 284 -7.73 1.91 0.04
C THR A 284 -7.47 0.78 1.03
N ALA A 285 -6.20 0.55 1.38
CA ALA A 285 -5.82 -0.44 2.38
C ALA A 285 -6.41 -0.11 3.76
N ALA A 286 -6.45 1.16 4.15
CA ALA A 286 -7.09 1.59 5.41
C ALA A 286 -8.60 1.29 5.41
N LEU A 287 -9.29 1.57 4.30
CA LEU A 287 -10.70 1.20 4.13
C LEU A 287 -10.91 -0.31 4.26
N ASN A 288 -10.06 -1.13 3.65
CA ASN A 288 -10.11 -2.58 3.81
C ASN A 288 -9.96 -3.02 5.27
N LEU A 289 -9.07 -2.38 6.03
CA LEU A 289 -8.87 -2.65 7.45
C LEU A 289 -10.06 -2.21 8.32
N ILE A 290 -10.61 -1.02 8.07
CA ILE A 290 -11.79 -0.47 8.77
C ILE A 290 -13.00 -1.38 8.56
N HIS A 291 -13.23 -1.82 7.32
CA HIS A 291 -14.40 -2.60 6.92
C HIS A 291 -14.20 -4.11 6.98
N LYS A 292 -12.99 -4.58 7.36
CA LYS A 292 -12.61 -6.00 7.39
C LYS A 292 -12.84 -6.70 6.05
N GLN A 293 -12.42 -6.05 4.97
CA GLN A 293 -12.66 -6.49 3.60
C GLN A 293 -11.35 -6.53 2.82
N TRP A 294 -10.79 -7.71 2.64
CA TRP A 294 -9.63 -7.98 1.79
C TRP A 294 -9.72 -9.38 1.18
N ILE A 295 -8.79 -9.72 0.29
CA ILE A 295 -8.72 -11.06 -0.31
C ILE A 295 -7.80 -11.90 0.59
N GLU A 296 -8.41 -12.78 1.37
CA GLU A 296 -7.68 -13.75 2.18
C GLU A 296 -7.04 -14.82 1.30
N ARG A 297 -5.75 -15.05 1.51
CA ARG A 297 -4.99 -16.10 0.85
C ARG A 297 -4.74 -17.23 1.82
N PHE A 298 -4.87 -18.46 1.34
CA PHE A 298 -4.42 -19.60 2.14
C PHE A 298 -2.90 -19.55 2.33
N PRO A 299 -2.40 -20.06 3.47
CA PRO A 299 -0.98 -20.36 3.61
C PRO A 299 -0.53 -21.24 2.45
N PHE A 300 0.71 -21.04 2.03
CA PHE A 300 1.28 -21.68 0.85
C PHE A 300 1.09 -23.21 0.87
N GLU A 301 1.25 -23.87 2.03
CA GLU A 301 1.12 -25.31 2.16
C GLU A 301 -0.31 -25.78 1.85
N ARG A 302 -1.30 -25.02 2.32
CA ARG A 302 -2.72 -25.32 2.09
C ARG A 302 -3.11 -25.04 0.65
N GLU A 303 -2.58 -23.98 0.06
CA GLU A 303 -2.78 -23.66 -1.35
C GLU A 303 -2.17 -24.74 -2.26
N ALA A 304 -0.92 -25.13 -2.02
CA ALA A 304 -0.25 -26.20 -2.76
C ALA A 304 -0.97 -27.54 -2.62
N LEU A 305 -1.45 -27.89 -1.42
CA LEU A 305 -2.20 -29.12 -1.18
C LEU A 305 -3.55 -29.12 -1.92
N THR A 306 -4.32 -28.03 -1.82
CA THR A 306 -5.64 -27.92 -2.46
C THR A 306 -5.52 -27.89 -3.98
N TYR A 307 -4.54 -27.18 -4.52
CA TYR A 307 -4.23 -27.18 -5.94
C TYR A 307 -3.81 -28.57 -6.43
N GLY A 308 -2.84 -29.21 -5.76
CA GLY A 308 -2.39 -30.56 -6.09
C GLY A 308 -3.51 -31.59 -6.04
N ALA A 309 -4.36 -31.55 -5.00
CA ALA A 309 -5.52 -32.44 -4.88
C ALA A 309 -6.56 -32.20 -5.99
N SER A 310 -6.77 -30.94 -6.39
CA SER A 310 -7.69 -30.58 -7.48
C SER A 310 -7.17 -31.10 -8.83
N VAL A 311 -5.88 -30.90 -9.12
CA VAL A 311 -5.24 -31.43 -10.33
C VAL A 311 -5.26 -32.95 -10.35
N PHE A 312 -4.95 -33.61 -9.22
CA PHE A 312 -5.02 -35.06 -9.10
C PHE A 312 -6.44 -35.57 -9.40
N THR A 313 -7.46 -34.94 -8.81
CA THR A 313 -8.87 -35.32 -8.99
C THR A 313 -9.30 -35.14 -10.45
N LEU A 314 -8.94 -34.02 -11.07
CA LEU A 314 -9.22 -33.75 -12.48
C LEU A 314 -8.54 -34.78 -13.40
N ALA A 315 -7.26 -35.08 -13.17
CA ALA A 315 -6.52 -36.08 -13.93
C ALA A 315 -7.17 -37.47 -13.78
N MET A 316 -7.58 -37.84 -12.57
CA MET A 316 -8.29 -39.10 -12.32
C MET A 316 -9.63 -39.16 -13.04
N LEU A 317 -10.42 -38.07 -13.03
CA LEU A 317 -11.68 -37.99 -13.78
C LEU A 317 -11.44 -38.17 -15.28
N MET A 318 -10.41 -37.53 -15.84
CA MET A 318 -10.05 -37.70 -17.26
C MET A 318 -9.64 -39.13 -17.60
N PHE A 319 -8.90 -39.83 -16.71
CA PHE A 319 -8.56 -41.24 -16.93
C PHE A 319 -9.72 -42.21 -16.77
N LEU A 320 -10.80 -41.80 -16.08
CA LEU A 320 -12.01 -42.60 -15.89
C LEU A 320 -13.02 -42.41 -17.04
N LEU A 321 -12.95 -41.30 -17.78
CA LEU A 321 -13.74 -41.12 -18.99
C LEU A 321 -13.36 -42.23 -20.00
N PRO A 322 -14.34 -42.93 -20.60
CA PRO A 322 -14.05 -43.89 -21.65
C PRO A 322 -13.32 -43.17 -22.79
N PRO A 323 -12.32 -43.81 -23.43
CA PRO A 323 -11.72 -43.23 -24.63
C PRO A 323 -12.85 -42.96 -25.63
N GLY A 324 -13.05 -41.68 -25.95
CA GLY A 324 -14.02 -41.28 -26.97
C GLY A 324 -13.70 -42.01 -28.28
N ILE A 325 -14.75 -42.56 -28.89
CA ILE A 325 -14.75 -43.17 -30.23
C ILE A 325 -14.21 -42.18 -31.26
#